data_AF-A0A662KW87-F1
#
_entry.id   AF-A0A662KW87-F1
#
_cell.length_a   1.000
_cell.length_b   1.000
_cell.length_c   1.000
_cell.angle_alpha   90.00
_cell.angle_beta   90.00
_cell.angle_gamma   90.00
#
_symmetry.space_group_name_H-M   'P 1'
#
loop_
_entity.id
_entity.type
_entity.pdbx_description
1 polymer ?
#
loop_
_entity_poly.entity_id
_entity_poly.type
_entity_poly.pdbx_seq_one_letter_code
_entity_poly.pdbx_strand_id
1 'polypeptide(L)'
;MKKIIVVVAFLLVITNISYATNEKIKPATYEELVSWYKSLEELYPNYIEVFKANEMFGLGKATGGYDLYYVRITNESNGFLKPEVLFLGGPHGDETVGTIGLYWTAKWLVERAAEGDEWIKWLLDNREIYIEICHNPYGFDNRQRHDANDWDLNREADYDWRGYNSQLWGSVNGKTLYHFINSHAIRTGADFHGGVRMILYPWSSTHANVKAYSPFSGKEYTHAPPDFYFYHTACLRLGEYMGSYGGRLDEDNIGTIPTAIGYTAPGCIAAWAYGANVERCPAEDDFVNDEIFGNYDGCGIFWISPEMSKIKDPPEWQFGDEEQGYIAEVIRFVIHQTDLAQPYIRWVYPSNNSFATGEVTVKWQVYGCLVADETYVAYSFSKNLSDWIEGKRHDDYNGSYTGGTYWDGKVWEEKIPLPENATDVYVVAYAKVDGIYKNVVAPSIYGNNSYLRIIEERTNKSYVEALNTSDGIEVIEGRLWWKSPVLHIKIGGISKPREGYLYLMGKEIMRLPGKTIIIGKMNVEVKGEYDKVEFYLDNELVHVDDSMPYQWQISNAFGKHEIVAKMYVDDVVYEDNLEAIMFVK
;
A
#
# COMPACT_ATOMS: atom_id res chain seq x y z
N MET A 1 34.21 67.97 -2.61
CA MET A 1 32.80 67.86 -2.15
C MET A 1 32.25 66.50 -2.56
N LYS A 2 32.18 65.57 -1.62
CA LYS A 2 31.74 64.18 -1.83
C LYS A 2 30.21 64.17 -1.98
N LYS A 3 29.71 63.72 -3.13
CA LYS A 3 28.28 63.36 -3.29
C LYS A 3 28.14 61.90 -2.87
N ILE A 4 27.51 61.69 -1.72
CA ILE A 4 27.10 60.40 -1.22
C ILE A 4 25.87 59.98 -2.03
N ILE A 5 26.00 58.90 -2.80
CA ILE A 5 24.87 58.21 -3.41
C ILE A 5 24.33 57.25 -2.34
N VAL A 6 23.17 57.58 -1.79
CA VAL A 6 22.40 56.69 -0.92
C VAL A 6 21.64 55.73 -1.83
N VAL A 7 22.13 54.49 -1.93
CA VAL A 7 21.37 53.38 -2.51
C VAL A 7 20.40 52.92 -1.43
N VAL A 8 19.13 53.27 -1.57
CA VAL A 8 18.04 52.71 -0.76
C VAL A 8 17.77 51.31 -1.29
N ALA A 9 18.36 50.31 -0.65
CA ALA A 9 17.99 48.91 -0.86
C ALA A 9 16.64 48.68 -0.18
N PHE A 10 15.59 48.52 -0.97
CA PHE A 10 14.31 47.98 -0.51
C PHE A 10 14.53 46.52 -0.11
N LEU A 11 14.77 46.27 1.18
CA LEU A 11 14.61 44.95 1.77
C LEU A 11 13.11 44.66 1.86
N LEU A 12 12.58 44.04 0.81
CA LEU A 12 11.33 43.29 0.88
C LEU A 12 11.59 42.08 1.79
N VAL A 13 11.37 42.27 3.08
CA VAL A 13 11.16 41.17 4.01
C VAL A 13 9.80 40.59 3.64
N ILE A 14 9.80 39.64 2.70
CA ILE A 14 8.67 38.73 2.54
C ILE A 14 8.70 37.87 3.81
N THR A 15 7.94 38.31 4.82
CA THR A 15 7.45 37.39 5.84
C THR A 15 6.54 36.39 5.13
N ASN A 16 7.12 35.32 4.59
CA ASN A 16 6.39 34.08 4.36
C ASN A 16 6.10 33.49 5.74
N ILE A 17 5.18 34.13 6.44
CA ILE A 17 4.41 33.44 7.46
C ILE A 17 3.15 33.01 6.72
N SER A 18 3.28 31.91 5.96
CA SER A 18 2.12 31.07 5.71
C SER A 18 1.78 30.48 7.07
N TYR A 19 0.91 31.15 7.82
CA TYR A 19 0.06 30.43 8.75
C TYR A 19 -0.86 29.60 7.84
N ALA A 20 -0.41 28.40 7.50
CA ALA A 20 -1.33 27.33 7.17
C ALA A 20 -2.27 27.26 8.38
N THR A 21 -3.53 27.65 8.18
CA THR A 21 -4.56 27.51 9.20
C THR A 21 -4.70 26.00 9.44
N ASN A 22 -4.08 25.51 10.52
CA ASN A 22 -4.07 24.12 10.96
C ASN A 22 -5.45 23.57 11.37
N GLU A 23 -6.56 24.21 10.99
CA GLU A 23 -7.89 23.68 11.27
C GLU A 23 -8.37 22.93 10.04
N LYS A 24 -8.35 21.61 10.13
CA LYS A 24 -9.07 20.77 9.19
C LYS A 24 -10.56 21.02 9.36
N ILE A 25 -11.18 21.50 8.29
CA ILE A 25 -12.59 21.87 8.25
C ILE A 25 -13.45 20.77 7.64
N LYS A 26 -14.75 20.85 7.92
CA LYS A 26 -15.79 20.08 7.23
C LYS A 26 -16.25 20.87 5.99
N PRO A 27 -16.48 20.20 4.86
CA PRO A 27 -17.12 20.85 3.73
C PRO A 27 -18.58 21.17 4.10
N ALA A 28 -19.07 22.33 3.68
CA ALA A 28 -20.46 22.73 3.87
C ALA A 28 -21.42 22.00 2.91
N THR A 29 -20.92 21.60 1.73
CA THR A 29 -21.69 20.89 0.70
C THR A 29 -20.85 19.83 -0.02
N TYR A 30 -21.50 18.91 -0.71
CA TYR A 30 -20.87 17.95 -1.60
C TYR A 30 -20.11 18.64 -2.74
N GLU A 31 -20.66 19.72 -3.30
CA GLU A 31 -19.97 20.51 -4.34
C GLU A 31 -18.64 21.10 -3.83
N GLU A 32 -18.63 21.60 -2.60
CA GLU A 32 -17.41 22.08 -1.96
C GLU A 32 -16.40 20.94 -1.78
N LEU A 33 -16.82 19.77 -1.28
CA LEU A 33 -15.96 18.60 -1.12
C LEU A 33 -15.35 18.16 -2.46
N VAL A 34 -16.14 18.10 -3.52
CA VAL A 34 -15.66 17.80 -4.89
C VAL A 34 -14.64 18.85 -5.36
N SER A 35 -14.86 20.13 -5.07
CA SER A 35 -13.94 21.21 -5.45
C SER A 35 -12.58 21.07 -4.78
N TRP A 36 -12.53 20.55 -3.55
CA TRP A 36 -11.29 20.29 -2.83
C TRP A 36 -10.49 19.17 -3.50
N TYR A 37 -11.13 18.06 -3.89
CA TYR A 37 -10.46 17.00 -4.63
C TYR A 37 -9.94 17.46 -6.00
N LYS A 38 -10.70 18.27 -6.74
CA LYS A 38 -10.23 18.87 -8.00
C LYS A 38 -9.02 19.79 -7.79
N SER A 39 -8.98 20.50 -6.66
CA SER A 39 -7.81 21.30 -6.29
C SER A 39 -6.59 20.43 -5.99
N LEU A 40 -6.78 19.24 -5.38
CA LEU A 40 -5.69 18.27 -5.19
C LEU A 40 -5.19 17.70 -6.53
N GLU A 41 -6.09 17.37 -7.46
CA GLU A 41 -5.74 16.95 -8.82
C GLU A 41 -4.88 18.00 -9.54
N GLU A 42 -5.26 19.28 -9.48
CA GLU A 42 -4.47 20.38 -10.07
C GLU A 42 -3.07 20.51 -9.46
N LEU A 43 -2.93 20.28 -8.14
CA LEU A 43 -1.66 20.37 -7.43
C LEU A 43 -0.78 19.12 -7.62
N TYR A 44 -1.39 17.95 -7.74
CA TYR A 44 -0.71 16.65 -7.80
C TYR A 44 -1.21 15.80 -8.99
N PRO A 45 -1.13 16.30 -10.24
CA PRO A 45 -1.72 15.63 -11.42
C PRO A 45 -1.03 14.33 -11.81
N ASN A 46 0.14 14.03 -11.24
CA ASN A 46 0.82 12.73 -11.41
C ASN A 46 0.35 11.68 -10.40
N TYR A 47 -0.49 12.07 -9.43
CA TYR A 47 -0.95 11.19 -8.36
C TYR A 47 -2.46 11.06 -8.25
N ILE A 48 -3.24 12.03 -8.73
CA ILE A 48 -4.69 12.08 -8.54
C ILE A 48 -5.38 12.29 -9.88
N GLU A 49 -6.45 11.52 -10.10
CA GLU A 49 -7.45 11.77 -11.14
C GLU A 49 -8.85 11.80 -10.52
N VAL A 50 -9.65 12.82 -10.84
CA VAL A 50 -11.04 12.96 -10.41
C VAL A 50 -11.99 12.78 -11.60
N PHE A 51 -12.88 11.80 -11.53
CA PHE A 51 -13.77 11.45 -12.64
C PHE A 51 -15.21 11.18 -12.19
N LYS A 52 -16.14 11.20 -13.15
CA LYS A 52 -17.57 10.94 -12.91
C LYS A 52 -17.92 9.50 -13.30
N ALA A 53 -17.97 8.60 -12.33
CA ALA A 53 -18.22 7.18 -12.60
C ALA A 53 -19.62 6.94 -13.19
N ASN A 54 -20.64 7.67 -12.72
CA ASN A 54 -22.01 7.57 -13.25
C ASN A 54 -22.11 7.92 -14.75
N GLU A 55 -21.35 8.91 -15.22
CA GLU A 55 -21.29 9.29 -16.63
C GLU A 55 -20.47 8.27 -17.45
N MET A 56 -19.38 7.74 -16.89
CA MET A 56 -18.58 6.67 -17.52
C MET A 56 -19.42 5.45 -17.88
N PHE A 57 -20.36 5.08 -17.02
CA PHE A 57 -21.29 3.97 -17.25
C PHE A 57 -22.61 4.38 -17.95
N GLY A 58 -22.76 5.64 -18.36
CA GLY A 58 -23.95 6.11 -19.08
C GLY A 58 -25.24 6.08 -18.26
N LEU A 59 -25.15 6.16 -16.93
CA LEU A 59 -26.27 6.06 -16.00
C LEU A 59 -26.97 7.42 -15.77
N GLY A 60 -26.33 8.51 -16.19
CA GLY A 60 -26.76 9.87 -15.92
C GLY A 60 -26.62 10.23 -14.44
N LYS A 61 -27.26 11.31 -14.01
CA LYS A 61 -27.14 11.85 -12.65
C LYS A 61 -27.98 11.09 -11.64
N ALA A 62 -27.47 10.97 -10.42
CA ALA A 62 -28.25 10.51 -9.29
C ALA A 62 -29.41 11.45 -8.98
N THR A 63 -30.46 10.89 -8.38
CA THR A 63 -31.66 11.64 -7.98
C THR A 63 -31.27 12.85 -7.14
N GLY A 64 -31.86 14.01 -7.42
CA GLY A 64 -31.43 15.30 -6.86
C GLY A 64 -30.42 16.06 -7.75
N GLY A 65 -29.96 15.47 -8.85
CA GLY A 65 -29.13 16.16 -9.86
C GLY A 65 -27.62 16.07 -9.62
N TYR A 66 -27.19 15.08 -8.84
CA TYR A 66 -25.79 14.88 -8.45
C TYR A 66 -25.04 13.99 -9.44
N ASP A 67 -23.81 14.39 -9.77
CA ASP A 67 -22.82 13.49 -10.35
C ASP A 67 -22.16 12.67 -9.24
N LEU A 68 -21.74 11.44 -9.54
CA LEU A 68 -21.06 10.55 -8.60
C LEU A 68 -19.58 10.52 -8.92
N TYR A 69 -18.84 11.36 -8.19
CA TYR A 69 -17.41 11.52 -8.38
C TYR A 69 -16.62 10.45 -7.64
N TYR A 70 -15.64 9.91 -8.36
CA TYR A 70 -14.63 8.99 -7.86
C TYR A 70 -13.25 9.63 -8.03
N VAL A 71 -12.31 9.19 -7.21
CA VAL A 71 -10.93 9.67 -7.20
C VAL A 71 -10.00 8.46 -7.27
N ARG A 72 -9.13 8.42 -8.26
CA ARG A 72 -8.00 7.48 -8.30
C ARG A 72 -6.78 8.16 -7.69
N ILE A 73 -6.08 7.45 -6.81
CA ILE A 73 -4.84 7.89 -6.18
C ILE A 73 -3.78 6.82 -6.39
N THR A 74 -2.82 7.11 -7.26
CA THR A 74 -1.72 6.20 -7.63
C THR A 74 -0.63 6.99 -8.35
N ASN A 75 0.59 6.47 -8.50
CA ASN A 75 1.52 7.05 -9.47
C ASN A 75 1.06 6.73 -10.90
N GLU A 76 0.46 7.73 -11.56
CA GLU A 76 -0.11 7.67 -12.91
C GLU A 76 0.94 7.31 -13.98
N SER A 77 2.23 7.51 -13.71
CA SER A 77 3.32 7.18 -14.66
C SER A 77 3.73 5.70 -14.66
N ASN A 78 3.26 4.89 -13.71
CA ASN A 78 3.68 3.50 -13.51
C ASN A 78 2.62 2.47 -13.96
N GLY A 79 1.69 2.85 -14.84
CA GLY A 79 0.61 1.98 -15.33
C GLY A 79 -0.46 1.66 -14.27
N PHE A 80 -1.46 0.88 -14.65
CA PHE A 80 -2.72 0.67 -13.89
C PHE A 80 -3.09 -0.80 -13.67
N LEU A 81 -2.11 -1.71 -13.74
CA LEU A 81 -2.30 -3.12 -13.41
C LEU A 81 -1.72 -3.40 -12.03
N LYS A 82 -2.20 -2.63 -11.04
CA LYS A 82 -1.76 -2.72 -9.65
C LYS A 82 -2.91 -3.22 -8.77
N PRO A 83 -2.64 -3.86 -7.63
CA PRO A 83 -3.69 -4.20 -6.68
C PRO A 83 -4.51 -2.99 -6.26
N GLU A 84 -5.82 -3.08 -6.48
CA GLU A 84 -6.76 -1.99 -6.23
C GLU A 84 -7.42 -2.11 -4.85
N VAL A 85 -7.74 -0.97 -4.26
CA VAL A 85 -8.56 -0.85 -3.06
C VAL A 85 -9.65 0.21 -3.27
N LEU A 86 -10.83 0.02 -2.68
CA LEU A 86 -11.96 0.95 -2.83
C LEU A 86 -12.52 1.37 -1.48
N PHE A 87 -12.60 2.68 -1.25
CA PHE A 87 -13.22 3.24 -0.05
C PHE A 87 -14.36 4.18 -0.41
N LEU A 88 -15.48 4.06 0.29
CA LEU A 88 -16.62 4.95 0.11
C LEU A 88 -17.20 5.35 1.46
N GLY A 89 -17.58 6.61 1.58
CA GLY A 89 -18.26 7.14 2.75
C GLY A 89 -19.69 7.52 2.44
N GLY A 90 -20.53 7.47 3.46
CA GLY A 90 -21.87 8.03 3.41
C GLY A 90 -22.84 7.32 2.47
N PRO A 91 -22.99 5.97 2.48
CA PRO A 91 -24.25 5.37 2.02
C PRO A 91 -25.46 5.96 2.76
N HIS A 92 -25.27 6.34 4.03
CA HIS A 92 -26.14 7.25 4.75
C HIS A 92 -25.53 8.64 4.79
N GLY A 93 -26.21 9.64 4.24
CA GLY A 93 -25.62 10.97 4.07
C GLY A 93 -25.35 11.73 5.37
N ASP A 94 -26.04 11.39 6.47
CA ASP A 94 -25.85 11.97 7.80
C ASP A 94 -24.64 11.40 8.56
N GLU A 95 -23.92 10.43 8.00
CA GLU A 95 -22.78 9.73 8.61
C GLU A 95 -21.47 10.22 7.98
N THR A 96 -20.86 11.26 8.56
CA THR A 96 -19.94 12.13 7.81
C THR A 96 -18.46 11.84 8.02
N VAL A 97 -18.10 11.07 9.05
CA VAL A 97 -16.68 10.84 9.43
C VAL A 97 -15.87 10.21 8.30
N GLY A 98 -16.37 9.13 7.70
CA GLY A 98 -15.68 8.46 6.60
C GLY A 98 -15.55 9.35 5.37
N THR A 99 -16.66 9.92 4.90
CA THR A 99 -16.73 10.80 3.72
C THR A 99 -15.72 11.94 3.78
N ILE A 100 -15.65 12.64 4.92
CA ILE A 100 -14.74 13.77 5.10
C ILE A 100 -13.30 13.29 5.38
N GLY A 101 -13.13 12.24 6.17
CA GLY A 101 -11.82 11.68 6.49
C GLY A 101 -11.08 11.13 5.26
N LEU A 102 -11.81 10.62 4.28
CA LEU A 102 -11.24 10.12 3.01
C LEU A 102 -10.57 11.25 2.21
N TYR A 103 -11.14 12.46 2.20
CA TYR A 103 -10.49 13.62 1.57
C TYR A 103 -9.17 13.96 2.24
N TRP A 104 -9.17 14.07 3.57
CA TRP A 104 -7.96 14.36 4.31
C TRP A 104 -6.91 13.27 4.18
N THR A 105 -7.34 12.02 3.98
CA THR A 105 -6.44 10.91 3.68
C THR A 105 -5.82 11.04 2.30
N ALA A 106 -6.60 11.37 1.27
CA ALA A 106 -6.10 11.60 -0.08
C ALA A 106 -5.04 12.70 -0.10
N LYS A 107 -5.34 13.85 0.53
CA LYS A 107 -4.40 14.96 0.71
C LYS A 107 -3.11 14.50 1.40
N TRP A 108 -3.24 13.81 2.52
CA TRP A 108 -2.09 13.33 3.29
C TRP A 108 -1.20 12.39 2.48
N LEU A 109 -1.77 11.42 1.77
CA LEU A 109 -1.01 10.47 0.95
C LEU A 109 -0.15 11.17 -0.09
N VAL A 110 -0.72 12.11 -0.85
CA VAL A 110 0.02 12.81 -1.92
C VAL A 110 1.05 13.80 -1.40
N GLU A 111 0.76 14.46 -0.27
CA GLU A 111 1.74 15.33 0.39
C GLU A 111 2.94 14.53 0.91
N ARG A 112 2.69 13.41 1.61
CA ARG A 112 3.77 12.54 2.10
C ARG A 112 4.62 11.97 0.96
N ALA A 113 3.99 11.54 -0.13
CA ALA A 113 4.72 11.09 -1.32
C ALA A 113 5.57 12.21 -1.94
N ALA A 114 5.04 13.44 -2.01
CA ALA A 114 5.75 14.60 -2.53
C ALA A 114 6.90 15.08 -1.61
N GLU A 115 6.75 14.91 -0.30
CA GLU A 115 7.78 15.17 0.72
C GLU A 115 8.91 14.13 0.73
N GLY A 116 8.75 13.02 0.01
CA GLY A 116 9.75 11.97 -0.11
C GLY A 116 9.63 10.86 0.94
N ASP A 117 8.44 10.63 1.52
CA ASP A 117 8.19 9.44 2.33
C ASP A 117 8.28 8.18 1.45
N GLU A 118 9.35 7.40 1.65
CA GLU A 118 9.65 6.25 0.81
C GLU A 118 8.59 5.16 0.85
N TRP A 119 7.91 4.97 1.99
CA TRP A 119 6.89 3.92 2.09
C TRP A 119 5.59 4.36 1.41
N ILE A 120 5.16 5.60 1.64
CA ILE A 120 3.95 6.12 0.98
C ILE A 120 4.17 6.20 -0.53
N LYS A 121 5.35 6.64 -0.97
CA LYS A 121 5.70 6.60 -2.39
C LYS A 121 5.65 5.17 -2.93
N TRP A 122 6.20 4.19 -2.21
CA TRP A 122 6.13 2.79 -2.61
C TRP A 122 4.68 2.31 -2.74
N LEU A 123 3.81 2.65 -1.79
CA LEU A 123 2.39 2.30 -1.87
C LEU A 123 1.75 2.87 -3.13
N LEU A 124 1.89 4.17 -3.40
CA LEU A 124 1.32 4.79 -4.60
C LEU A 124 1.96 4.29 -5.91
N ASP A 125 3.23 3.88 -5.87
CA ASP A 125 3.90 3.27 -7.03
C ASP A 125 3.38 1.85 -7.33
N ASN A 126 2.74 1.17 -6.38
CA ASN A 126 2.37 -0.27 -6.46
C ASN A 126 0.91 -0.58 -6.08
N ARG A 127 0.07 0.42 -5.87
CA ARG A 127 -1.36 0.30 -5.52
C ARG A 127 -2.18 1.32 -6.27
N GLU A 128 -3.44 0.99 -6.44
CA GLU A 128 -4.46 1.93 -6.90
C GLU A 128 -5.52 2.09 -5.83
N ILE A 129 -5.59 3.30 -5.28
CA ILE A 129 -6.55 3.63 -4.23
C ILE A 129 -7.69 4.39 -4.88
N TYR A 130 -8.88 3.81 -4.86
CA TYR A 130 -10.10 4.46 -5.31
C TYR A 130 -10.91 4.96 -4.13
N ILE A 131 -11.43 6.18 -4.27
CA ILE A 131 -12.36 6.79 -3.32
C ILE A 131 -13.62 7.21 -4.07
N GLU A 132 -14.78 6.68 -3.68
CA GLU A 132 -16.06 7.32 -4.01
C GLU A 132 -16.26 8.49 -3.03
N ILE A 133 -16.29 9.71 -3.54
CA ILE A 133 -16.26 10.93 -2.71
C ILE A 133 -17.40 10.93 -1.68
N CYS A 134 -18.60 10.53 -2.10
CA CYS A 134 -19.75 10.34 -1.23
C CYS A 134 -20.77 9.47 -1.95
N HIS A 135 -21.17 8.34 -1.34
CA HIS A 135 -22.14 7.44 -1.94
C HIS A 135 -23.54 8.06 -1.98
N ASN A 136 -23.94 8.85 -0.98
CA ASN A 136 -25.23 9.56 -0.94
C ASN A 136 -25.05 11.09 -0.88
N PRO A 137 -24.70 11.76 -2.00
CA PRO A 137 -24.46 13.20 -1.99
C PRO A 137 -25.71 14.04 -1.68
N TYR A 138 -26.91 13.57 -2.06
CA TYR A 138 -28.16 14.23 -1.66
C TYR A 138 -28.35 14.18 -0.14
N GLY A 139 -28.19 13.00 0.46
CA GLY A 139 -28.30 12.83 1.91
C GLY A 139 -27.26 13.66 2.65
N PHE A 140 -26.03 13.77 2.11
CA PHE A 140 -24.96 14.57 2.69
C PHE A 140 -25.32 16.05 2.77
N ASP A 141 -25.77 16.64 1.65
CA ASP A 141 -26.19 18.06 1.60
C ASP A 141 -27.42 18.35 2.47
N ASN A 142 -28.32 17.37 2.62
CA ASN A 142 -29.54 17.50 3.40
C ASN A 142 -29.41 16.98 4.84
N ARG A 143 -28.22 16.50 5.24
CA ARG A 143 -27.92 15.92 6.56
C ARG A 143 -28.92 14.84 6.97
N GLN A 144 -29.18 13.91 6.05
CA GLN A 144 -30.13 12.81 6.26
C GLN A 144 -29.58 11.47 5.80
N ARG A 145 -30.17 10.40 6.33
CA ARG A 145 -29.82 9.02 6.02
C ARG A 145 -30.10 8.67 4.55
N HIS A 146 -31.32 8.90 4.10
CA HIS A 146 -31.81 8.38 2.81
C HIS A 146 -31.43 9.28 1.64
N ASP A 147 -31.48 8.73 0.42
CA ASP A 147 -31.35 9.51 -0.82
C ASP A 147 -32.59 10.38 -1.08
N ALA A 148 -32.65 11.01 -2.26
CA ALA A 148 -33.77 11.86 -2.67
C ALA A 148 -35.09 11.10 -2.91
N ASN A 149 -35.07 9.77 -3.01
CA ASN A 149 -36.25 8.92 -3.12
C ASN A 149 -36.71 8.35 -1.77
N ASP A 150 -36.08 8.80 -0.68
CA ASP A 150 -36.24 8.20 0.66
C ASP A 150 -35.80 6.73 0.71
N TRP A 151 -34.83 6.35 -0.13
CA TRP A 151 -34.24 5.02 -0.12
C TRP A 151 -33.01 4.94 0.77
N ASP A 152 -32.90 3.84 1.50
CA ASP A 152 -31.69 3.46 2.23
C ASP A 152 -30.72 2.77 1.25
N LEU A 153 -29.65 3.47 0.86
CA LEU A 153 -28.68 2.98 -0.13
C LEU A 153 -27.84 1.79 0.41
N ASN A 154 -27.85 1.53 1.71
CA ASN A 154 -27.28 0.30 2.28
C ASN A 154 -28.34 -0.80 2.45
N ARG A 155 -29.47 -0.71 1.73
CA ARG A 155 -30.51 -1.75 1.64
C ARG A 155 -30.89 -2.10 0.20
N GLU A 156 -30.14 -1.64 -0.81
CA GLU A 156 -30.43 -1.90 -2.24
C GLU A 156 -29.50 -2.91 -2.91
N ALA A 157 -28.44 -3.38 -2.23
CA ALA A 157 -27.49 -4.31 -2.82
C ALA A 157 -28.11 -5.70 -3.03
N ASP A 158 -27.65 -6.40 -4.07
CA ASP A 158 -28.15 -7.73 -4.42
C ASP A 158 -27.53 -8.85 -3.58
N TYR A 159 -27.88 -8.85 -2.30
CA TYR A 159 -27.56 -9.92 -1.38
C TYR A 159 -28.61 -10.01 -0.26
N ASP A 160 -29.39 -11.10 -0.28
CA ASP A 160 -30.57 -11.33 0.58
C ASP A 160 -31.49 -10.09 0.60
N TRP A 161 -31.69 -9.43 -0.55
CA TRP A 161 -32.58 -8.28 -0.62
C TRP A 161 -34.04 -8.71 -0.47
N ARG A 162 -34.79 -8.04 0.42
CA ARG A 162 -36.14 -8.48 0.83
C ARG A 162 -37.30 -7.56 0.44
N GLY A 163 -37.08 -6.55 -0.40
CA GLY A 163 -38.16 -5.66 -0.82
C GLY A 163 -38.51 -4.51 0.14
N TYR A 164 -37.62 -4.17 1.09
CA TYR A 164 -37.87 -3.12 2.07
C TYR A 164 -36.84 -1.99 1.96
N ASN A 165 -37.29 -0.75 2.21
CA ASN A 165 -36.48 0.49 2.31
C ASN A 165 -35.78 0.98 1.03
N SER A 166 -35.75 0.20 -0.04
CA SER A 166 -35.22 0.60 -1.35
C SER A 166 -35.76 -0.31 -2.45
N GLN A 167 -35.31 -0.09 -3.70
CA GLN A 167 -35.45 -1.05 -4.80
C GLN A 167 -34.09 -1.71 -5.06
N LEU A 168 -34.10 -3.01 -5.39
CA LEU A 168 -32.89 -3.76 -5.75
C LEU A 168 -32.14 -3.08 -6.90
N TRP A 169 -30.92 -2.62 -6.62
CA TRP A 169 -30.12 -1.74 -7.49
C TRP A 169 -30.95 -0.65 -8.17
N GLY A 170 -31.87 -0.03 -7.42
CA GLY A 170 -32.79 0.95 -7.96
C GLY A 170 -32.12 2.29 -8.27
N SER A 171 -31.23 2.73 -7.37
CA SER A 171 -30.60 4.04 -7.46
C SER A 171 -29.50 4.08 -8.52
N VAL A 172 -29.16 5.29 -9.00
CA VAL A 172 -27.96 5.49 -9.85
C VAL A 172 -26.70 5.23 -9.04
N ASN A 173 -26.73 5.46 -7.72
CA ASN A 173 -25.64 5.29 -6.77
C ASN A 173 -25.22 3.82 -6.68
N GLY A 174 -26.17 2.94 -6.35
CA GLY A 174 -25.96 1.50 -6.32
C GLY A 174 -25.57 0.95 -7.69
N LYS A 175 -26.22 1.42 -8.78
CA LYS A 175 -25.84 1.02 -10.15
C LYS A 175 -24.40 1.37 -10.49
N THR A 176 -23.98 2.58 -10.14
CA THR A 176 -22.62 3.05 -10.40
C THR A 176 -21.62 2.21 -9.61
N LEU A 177 -21.89 1.93 -8.34
CA LEU A 177 -21.02 1.13 -7.49
C LEU A 177 -20.85 -0.31 -8.01
N TYR A 178 -21.94 -1.00 -8.38
CA TYR A 178 -21.79 -2.37 -8.87
C TYR A 178 -21.12 -2.43 -10.25
N HIS A 179 -21.40 -1.48 -11.15
CA HIS A 179 -20.70 -1.42 -12.43
C HIS A 179 -19.21 -1.14 -12.22
N PHE A 180 -18.88 -0.25 -11.28
CA PHE A 180 -17.50 0.04 -10.90
C PHE A 180 -16.81 -1.21 -10.37
N ILE A 181 -17.38 -1.89 -9.36
CA ILE A 181 -16.77 -3.10 -8.81
C ILE A 181 -16.61 -4.19 -9.87
N ASN A 182 -17.58 -4.39 -10.76
CA ASN A 182 -17.47 -5.37 -11.85
C ASN A 182 -16.48 -4.98 -12.96
N SER A 183 -16.06 -3.71 -13.03
CA SER A 183 -15.02 -3.24 -13.94
C SER A 183 -13.66 -3.07 -13.26
N HIS A 184 -13.47 -3.63 -12.07
CA HIS A 184 -12.30 -3.44 -11.24
C HIS A 184 -11.90 -4.74 -10.53
N ALA A 185 -10.62 -4.83 -10.16
CA ALA A 185 -10.03 -6.00 -9.52
C ALA A 185 -9.77 -5.73 -8.04
N ILE A 186 -10.75 -5.23 -7.30
CA ILE A 186 -10.53 -4.74 -5.93
C ILE A 186 -10.13 -5.88 -4.98
N ARG A 187 -9.10 -5.66 -4.14
CA ARG A 187 -8.63 -6.62 -3.14
C ARG A 187 -9.29 -6.39 -1.78
N THR A 188 -9.31 -5.13 -1.34
CA THR A 188 -9.93 -4.70 -0.08
C THR A 188 -10.87 -3.54 -0.34
N GLY A 189 -12.00 -3.47 0.37
CA GLY A 189 -12.89 -2.33 0.29
C GLY A 189 -13.61 -2.01 1.59
N ALA A 190 -14.19 -0.82 1.65
CA ALA A 190 -15.02 -0.44 2.79
C ALA A 190 -16.07 0.62 2.46
N ASP A 191 -17.22 0.47 3.12
CA ASP A 191 -18.26 1.48 3.21
C ASP A 191 -18.33 2.04 4.64
N PHE A 192 -17.94 3.30 4.83
CA PHE A 192 -17.90 3.93 6.15
C PHE A 192 -19.29 4.40 6.61
N HIS A 193 -19.61 4.09 7.87
CA HIS A 193 -20.85 4.45 8.57
C HIS A 193 -20.57 5.24 9.87
N GLY A 194 -21.66 5.65 10.52
CA GLY A 194 -21.66 6.26 11.84
C GLY A 194 -22.98 6.09 12.59
N GLY A 195 -22.92 6.31 13.90
CA GLY A 195 -24.02 6.13 14.86
C GLY A 195 -23.66 5.16 15.97
N VAL A 196 -22.72 4.26 15.72
CA VAL A 196 -22.09 3.39 16.73
C VAL A 196 -20.57 3.37 16.53
N ARG A 197 -19.84 2.60 17.35
CA ARG A 197 -18.39 2.41 17.21
C ARG A 197 -18.10 0.91 17.08
N MET A 198 -17.90 0.44 15.85
CA MET A 198 -17.78 -0.98 15.51
C MET A 198 -16.96 -1.18 14.22
N ILE A 199 -16.40 -2.38 14.00
CA ILE A 199 -16.01 -2.83 12.66
C ILE A 199 -16.86 -4.05 12.33
N LEU A 200 -17.67 -3.92 11.29
CA LEU A 200 -18.63 -4.93 10.89
C LEU A 200 -18.16 -5.62 9.62
N TYR A 201 -18.36 -6.93 9.54
CA TYR A 201 -18.06 -7.73 8.35
C TYR A 201 -19.16 -8.75 8.06
N PRO A 202 -19.17 -9.37 6.87
CA PRO A 202 -20.16 -10.38 6.49
C PRO A 202 -20.22 -11.58 7.46
N TRP A 203 -21.33 -12.32 7.53
CA TRP A 203 -22.56 -12.06 6.78
C TRP A 203 -23.47 -11.06 7.49
N SER A 204 -24.37 -10.45 6.71
CA SER A 204 -25.30 -9.43 7.20
C SER A 204 -26.64 -9.97 7.70
N SER A 205 -27.06 -11.13 7.20
CA SER A 205 -28.45 -11.60 7.36
C SER A 205 -28.63 -13.10 7.13
N THR A 206 -27.70 -13.75 6.44
CA THR A 206 -27.75 -15.17 6.07
C THR A 206 -26.88 -16.04 6.98
N HIS A 207 -27.07 -17.36 6.90
CA HIS A 207 -26.24 -18.34 7.61
C HIS A 207 -26.24 -18.24 9.14
N ALA A 208 -27.37 -17.84 9.75
CA ALA A 208 -27.51 -17.65 11.20
C ALA A 208 -27.04 -18.82 12.07
N ASN A 209 -27.18 -20.05 11.57
CA ASN A 209 -26.79 -21.28 12.28
C ASN A 209 -25.29 -21.61 12.15
N VAL A 210 -24.55 -20.91 11.29
CA VAL A 210 -23.10 -21.11 11.13
C VAL A 210 -22.38 -20.33 12.22
N LYS A 211 -21.63 -21.08 13.03
CA LYS A 211 -20.89 -20.55 14.17
C LYS A 211 -19.40 -20.70 13.97
N ALA A 212 -18.66 -19.71 14.44
CA ALA A 212 -17.21 -19.78 14.58
C ALA A 212 -16.80 -19.24 15.95
N TYR A 213 -15.58 -19.59 16.38
CA TYR A 213 -15.05 -19.18 17.68
C TYR A 213 -13.75 -18.43 17.45
N SER A 214 -13.58 -17.29 18.14
CA SER A 214 -12.33 -16.55 18.13
C SER A 214 -11.17 -17.48 18.51
N PRO A 215 -10.09 -17.52 17.73
CA PRO A 215 -8.91 -18.30 18.09
C PRO A 215 -8.14 -17.68 19.27
N PHE A 216 -8.46 -16.46 19.67
CA PHE A 216 -7.76 -15.72 20.73
C PHE A 216 -8.48 -15.82 22.09
N SER A 217 -9.81 -15.75 22.10
CA SER A 217 -10.61 -15.73 23.33
C SER A 217 -11.61 -16.87 23.47
N GLY A 218 -11.89 -17.60 22.38
CA GLY A 218 -12.99 -18.57 22.32
C GLY A 218 -14.38 -17.94 22.25
N LYS A 219 -14.50 -16.61 22.07
CA LYS A 219 -15.79 -15.93 21.88
C LYS A 219 -16.53 -16.49 20.66
N GLU A 220 -17.82 -16.79 20.82
CA GLU A 220 -18.69 -17.30 19.75
C GLU A 220 -19.17 -16.16 18.85
N TYR A 221 -19.14 -16.41 17.53
CA TYR A 221 -19.73 -15.58 16.49
C TYR A 221 -20.75 -16.40 15.69
N THR A 222 -21.87 -15.78 15.34
CA THR A 222 -22.90 -16.37 14.47
C THR A 222 -22.83 -15.75 13.07
N HIS A 223 -23.52 -16.33 12.09
CA HIS A 223 -23.50 -15.84 10.69
C HIS A 223 -22.06 -15.83 10.14
N ALA A 224 -21.23 -16.78 10.58
CA ALA A 224 -19.81 -16.80 10.27
C ALA A 224 -19.59 -17.11 8.77
N PRO A 225 -18.87 -16.26 8.02
CA PRO A 225 -18.52 -16.52 6.64
C PRO A 225 -17.44 -17.61 6.55
N PRO A 226 -17.24 -18.24 5.38
CA PRO A 226 -16.17 -19.23 5.21
C PRO A 226 -14.81 -18.64 5.60
N ASP A 227 -14.56 -17.36 5.32
CA ASP A 227 -13.30 -16.67 5.61
C ASP A 227 -13.27 -15.99 7.00
N PHE A 228 -14.12 -16.42 7.93
CA PHE A 228 -14.28 -15.82 9.26
C PHE A 228 -12.96 -15.50 9.96
N TYR A 229 -12.01 -16.43 9.95
CA TYR A 229 -10.76 -16.24 10.68
C TYR A 229 -9.90 -15.11 10.12
N PHE A 230 -9.91 -14.91 8.80
CA PHE A 230 -9.20 -13.79 8.18
C PHE A 230 -9.88 -12.47 8.54
N TYR A 231 -11.20 -12.40 8.38
CA TYR A 231 -12.01 -11.25 8.80
C TYR A 231 -11.76 -10.85 10.25
N HIS A 232 -11.92 -11.82 11.15
CA HIS A 232 -11.79 -11.60 12.57
C HIS A 232 -10.40 -11.07 12.93
N THR A 233 -9.33 -11.73 12.44
CA THR A 233 -7.96 -11.32 12.76
C THR A 233 -7.58 -9.98 12.12
N ALA A 234 -7.92 -9.77 10.84
CA ALA A 234 -7.64 -8.52 10.13
C ALA A 234 -8.33 -7.32 10.80
N CYS A 235 -9.59 -7.47 11.21
CA CYS A 235 -10.34 -6.40 11.85
C CYS A 235 -9.85 -6.10 13.27
N LEU A 236 -9.43 -7.11 14.05
CA LEU A 236 -8.83 -6.88 15.38
C LEU A 236 -7.52 -6.10 15.26
N ARG A 237 -6.63 -6.50 14.34
CA ARG A 237 -5.38 -5.78 14.08
C ARG A 237 -5.63 -4.37 13.57
N LEU A 238 -6.58 -4.19 12.64
CA LEU A 238 -7.01 -2.88 12.17
C LEU A 238 -7.49 -2.00 13.33
N GLY A 239 -8.36 -2.53 14.20
CA GLY A 239 -8.89 -1.81 15.35
C GLY A 239 -7.80 -1.36 16.32
N GLU A 240 -6.80 -2.21 16.57
CA GLU A 240 -5.61 -1.85 17.34
C GLU A 240 -4.78 -0.74 16.65
N TYR A 241 -4.55 -0.87 15.34
CA TYR A 241 -3.75 0.07 14.56
C TYR A 241 -4.40 1.46 14.44
N MET A 242 -5.72 1.53 14.24
CA MET A 242 -6.46 2.80 14.17
C MET A 242 -6.32 3.60 15.48
N GLY A 243 -6.31 2.91 16.62
CA GLY A 243 -6.29 3.50 17.94
C GLY A 243 -7.68 3.64 18.55
N SER A 244 -7.80 4.48 19.58
CA SER A 244 -8.99 4.51 20.46
C SER A 244 -9.64 5.89 20.58
N TYR A 245 -9.46 6.80 19.62
CA TYR A 245 -10.05 8.14 19.69
C TYR A 245 -11.59 8.07 19.66
N GLY A 246 -12.16 7.31 18.71
CA GLY A 246 -13.60 7.05 18.66
C GLY A 246 -14.10 6.06 19.73
N GLY A 247 -13.18 5.53 20.54
CA GLY A 247 -13.36 4.37 21.41
C GLY A 247 -12.57 3.16 20.90
N ARG A 248 -12.15 2.30 21.84
CA ARG A 248 -11.39 1.08 21.54
C ARG A 248 -12.23 0.15 20.65
N LEU A 249 -11.57 -0.45 19.67
CA LEU A 249 -12.12 -1.48 18.81
C LEU A 249 -11.49 -2.83 19.19
N ASP A 250 -12.31 -3.79 19.56
CA ASP A 250 -11.92 -5.13 20.03
C ASP A 250 -13.04 -6.14 19.78
N GLU A 251 -12.92 -7.36 20.31
CA GLU A 251 -13.91 -8.42 20.10
C GLU A 251 -15.34 -8.06 20.54
N ASP A 252 -15.53 -7.06 21.41
CA ASP A 252 -16.86 -6.63 21.87
C ASP A 252 -17.61 -5.76 20.86
N ASN A 253 -16.90 -5.19 19.89
CA ASN A 253 -17.49 -4.35 18.85
C ASN A 253 -16.93 -4.62 17.45
N ILE A 254 -16.19 -5.72 17.28
CA ILE A 254 -15.71 -6.24 16.01
C ILE A 254 -16.35 -7.61 15.78
N GLY A 255 -17.06 -7.79 14.66
CA GLY A 255 -17.77 -9.04 14.40
C GLY A 255 -18.55 -9.08 13.10
N THR A 256 -19.15 -10.24 12.86
CA THR A 256 -20.21 -10.36 11.85
C THR A 256 -21.33 -9.38 12.20
N ILE A 257 -21.96 -8.76 11.20
CA ILE A 257 -22.94 -7.70 11.39
C ILE A 257 -23.99 -8.09 12.47
N PRO A 258 -24.73 -9.21 12.38
CA PRO A 258 -25.71 -9.57 13.41
C PRO A 258 -25.13 -9.83 14.80
N THR A 259 -23.91 -10.35 14.88
CA THR A 259 -23.26 -10.65 16.17
C THR A 259 -22.83 -9.37 16.89
N ALA A 260 -22.29 -8.40 16.15
CA ALA A 260 -21.77 -7.15 16.73
C ALA A 260 -22.87 -6.11 16.96
N ILE A 261 -23.76 -5.89 15.98
CA ILE A 261 -24.80 -4.84 16.06
C ILE A 261 -26.11 -5.33 16.69
N GLY A 262 -26.33 -6.65 16.72
CA GLY A 262 -27.51 -7.26 17.34
C GLY A 262 -28.74 -7.39 16.44
N TYR A 263 -28.63 -7.11 15.13
CA TYR A 263 -29.71 -7.30 14.16
C TYR A 263 -29.19 -7.62 12.75
N THR A 264 -30.06 -8.17 11.89
CA THR A 264 -29.73 -8.50 10.49
C THR A 264 -29.93 -7.32 9.54
N ALA A 265 -29.04 -7.13 8.58
CA ALA A 265 -29.07 -6.08 7.57
C ALA A 265 -29.08 -6.65 6.12
N PRO A 266 -30.22 -7.21 5.65
CA PRO A 266 -30.36 -7.65 4.26
C PRO A 266 -30.16 -6.50 3.25
N GLY A 267 -29.61 -6.80 2.07
CA GLY A 267 -29.38 -5.84 1.00
C GLY A 267 -28.23 -4.85 1.24
N CYS A 268 -27.26 -5.21 2.09
CA CYS A 268 -26.13 -4.33 2.41
C CYS A 268 -24.92 -4.55 1.49
N ILE A 269 -24.13 -3.50 1.28
CA ILE A 269 -22.98 -3.50 0.36
C ILE A 269 -21.93 -4.55 0.78
N ALA A 270 -21.61 -4.65 2.07
CA ALA A 270 -20.53 -5.52 2.54
C ALA A 270 -20.73 -7.01 2.21
N ALA A 271 -21.95 -7.54 2.38
CA ALA A 271 -22.22 -8.93 2.09
C ALA A 271 -22.22 -9.19 0.57
N TRP A 272 -22.78 -8.26 -0.22
CA TRP A 272 -22.76 -8.32 -1.67
C TRP A 272 -21.32 -8.29 -2.23
N ALA A 273 -20.50 -7.30 -1.87
CA ALA A 273 -19.14 -7.15 -2.38
C ALA A 273 -18.22 -8.34 -2.03
N TYR A 274 -18.51 -9.02 -0.91
CA TYR A 274 -17.82 -10.23 -0.50
C TYR A 274 -18.30 -11.48 -1.26
N GLY A 275 -19.61 -11.74 -1.31
CA GLY A 275 -20.16 -13.05 -1.64
C GLY A 275 -20.92 -13.16 -2.96
N ALA A 276 -21.17 -12.07 -3.68
CA ALA A 276 -22.12 -12.08 -4.81
C ALA A 276 -21.56 -12.65 -6.13
N ASN A 277 -20.29 -13.05 -6.17
CA ASN A 277 -19.76 -13.85 -7.28
C ASN A 277 -20.17 -15.31 -7.09
N VAL A 278 -21.39 -15.66 -7.51
CA VAL A 278 -22.01 -16.98 -7.27
C VAL A 278 -21.32 -18.10 -8.05
N GLU A 279 -20.65 -17.80 -9.16
CA GLU A 279 -19.80 -18.80 -9.85
C GLU A 279 -18.65 -19.30 -8.95
N ARG A 280 -18.12 -18.43 -8.10
CA ARG A 280 -17.08 -18.77 -7.10
C ARG A 280 -17.66 -19.12 -5.72
N CYS A 281 -18.84 -18.59 -5.41
CA CYS A 281 -19.52 -18.69 -4.13
C CYS A 281 -20.88 -19.38 -4.29
N PRO A 282 -20.96 -20.63 -4.80
CA PRO A 282 -22.22 -21.24 -5.22
C PRO A 282 -23.21 -21.49 -4.07
N ALA A 283 -22.77 -21.44 -2.80
CA ALA A 283 -23.69 -21.53 -1.67
C ALA A 283 -24.50 -20.24 -1.43
N GLU A 284 -24.13 -19.14 -2.12
CA GLU A 284 -24.79 -17.84 -1.99
C GLU A 284 -25.82 -17.55 -3.10
N ASP A 285 -25.97 -18.47 -4.06
CA ASP A 285 -26.86 -18.37 -5.22
C ASP A 285 -28.31 -18.01 -4.83
N ASP A 286 -28.85 -18.68 -3.80
CA ASP A 286 -30.21 -18.43 -3.29
C ASP A 286 -30.43 -16.99 -2.75
N PHE A 287 -29.36 -16.21 -2.55
CA PHE A 287 -29.41 -14.86 -1.99
C PHE A 287 -29.07 -13.76 -2.99
N VAL A 288 -28.70 -14.11 -4.23
CA VAL A 288 -28.28 -13.17 -5.27
C VAL A 288 -29.20 -13.37 -6.48
N ASN A 289 -29.61 -12.29 -7.14
CA ASN A 289 -30.48 -12.35 -8.31
C ASN A 289 -29.63 -12.30 -9.60
N ASP A 290 -28.67 -13.21 -9.73
CA ASP A 290 -27.75 -13.28 -10.87
C ASP A 290 -28.50 -13.57 -12.19
N GLU A 291 -29.69 -14.17 -12.17
CA GLU A 291 -30.49 -14.36 -13.38
C GLU A 291 -31.08 -13.06 -13.93
N ILE A 292 -31.09 -11.99 -13.11
CA ILE A 292 -31.54 -10.66 -13.51
C ILE A 292 -30.35 -9.77 -13.89
N PHE A 293 -29.28 -9.79 -13.08
CA PHE A 293 -28.15 -8.86 -13.21
C PHE A 293 -26.88 -9.47 -13.80
N GLY A 294 -26.83 -10.79 -13.97
CA GLY A 294 -25.63 -11.55 -14.27
C GLY A 294 -24.76 -11.79 -13.02
N ASN A 295 -23.73 -12.62 -13.16
CA ASN A 295 -22.75 -12.82 -12.11
C ASN A 295 -21.98 -11.52 -11.79
N TYR A 296 -21.60 -11.34 -10.53
CA TYR A 296 -20.78 -10.21 -10.09
C TYR A 296 -19.30 -10.57 -10.03
N ASP A 297 -18.64 -10.67 -11.19
CA ASP A 297 -17.24 -11.11 -11.29
C ASP A 297 -16.26 -10.28 -10.43
N GLY A 298 -16.55 -9.00 -10.21
CA GLY A 298 -15.73 -8.11 -9.39
C GLY A 298 -15.75 -8.43 -7.89
N CYS A 299 -16.80 -9.11 -7.41
CA CYS A 299 -16.94 -9.51 -6.00
C CYS A 299 -15.93 -10.59 -5.59
N GLY A 300 -15.92 -10.95 -4.30
CA GLY A 300 -14.83 -11.71 -3.67
C GLY A 300 -13.82 -10.79 -2.96
N ILE A 301 -14.28 -9.58 -2.60
CA ILE A 301 -13.48 -8.51 -2.00
C ILE A 301 -13.45 -8.69 -0.48
N PHE A 302 -12.30 -8.42 0.14
CA PHE A 302 -12.24 -8.23 1.59
C PHE A 302 -12.93 -6.91 1.96
N TRP A 303 -14.25 -6.98 2.15
CA TRP A 303 -15.09 -5.80 2.41
C TRP A 303 -15.53 -5.71 3.87
N ILE A 304 -15.37 -4.53 4.48
CA ILE A 304 -15.80 -4.25 5.85
C ILE A 304 -16.56 -2.93 5.95
N SER A 305 -17.48 -2.82 6.92
CA SER A 305 -18.25 -1.60 7.18
C SER A 305 -17.88 -1.02 8.54
N PRO A 306 -16.90 -0.10 8.62
CA PRO A 306 -16.53 0.54 9.88
C PRO A 306 -17.58 1.58 10.30
N GLU A 307 -18.06 1.45 11.53
CA GLU A 307 -18.89 2.43 12.23
C GLU A 307 -17.96 3.35 13.03
N MET A 308 -17.67 4.53 12.47
CA MET A 308 -16.54 5.34 12.94
C MET A 308 -16.81 6.07 14.25
N SER A 309 -18.02 6.59 14.42
CA SER A 309 -18.36 7.53 15.49
C SER A 309 -19.75 7.29 16.05
N LYS A 310 -19.93 7.45 17.37
CA LYS A 310 -21.27 7.35 18.00
C LYS A 310 -22.22 8.47 17.61
N ILE A 311 -21.68 9.63 17.24
CA ILE A 311 -22.44 10.75 16.68
C ILE A 311 -22.24 10.67 15.17
N LYS A 312 -23.33 10.56 14.41
CA LYS A 312 -23.28 10.40 12.95
C LYS A 312 -22.58 11.56 12.25
N ASP A 313 -22.96 12.78 12.64
CA ASP A 313 -22.34 14.02 12.19
C ASP A 313 -21.69 14.76 13.38
N PRO A 314 -20.47 14.39 13.79
CA PRO A 314 -19.83 15.03 14.93
C PRO A 314 -19.48 16.50 14.64
N PRO A 315 -19.37 17.33 15.69
CA PRO A 315 -18.91 18.71 15.53
C PRO A 315 -17.46 18.75 15.00
N GLU A 316 -17.15 19.78 14.22
CA GLU A 316 -15.87 19.91 13.48
C GLU A 316 -14.62 19.71 14.33
N TRP A 317 -14.59 20.21 15.57
CA TRP A 317 -13.45 20.05 16.48
C TRP A 317 -13.11 18.58 16.81
N GLN A 318 -14.01 17.63 16.59
CA GLN A 318 -13.77 16.20 16.79
C GLN A 318 -13.08 15.51 15.60
N PHE A 319 -13.05 16.15 14.43
CA PHE A 319 -12.37 15.57 13.26
C PHE A 319 -10.85 15.52 13.47
N GLY A 320 -10.29 16.54 14.14
CA GLY A 320 -8.87 16.60 14.48
C GLY A 320 -7.97 16.77 13.25
N ASP A 321 -6.80 16.14 13.27
CA ASP A 321 -5.75 16.25 12.26
C ASP A 321 -5.16 14.88 11.85
N GLU A 322 -3.97 14.86 11.25
CA GLU A 322 -3.27 13.65 10.78
C GLU A 322 -2.80 12.77 11.95
N GLU A 323 -2.61 13.35 13.13
CA GLU A 323 -2.01 12.70 14.30
C GLU A 323 -3.09 12.27 15.30
N GLN A 324 -4.13 13.07 15.48
CA GLN A 324 -5.20 12.85 16.45
C GLN A 324 -6.59 13.14 15.86
N GLY A 325 -7.61 12.41 16.31
CA GLY A 325 -9.00 12.63 15.92
C GLY A 325 -9.50 11.59 14.93
N TYR A 326 -10.73 11.77 14.44
CA TYR A 326 -11.29 10.84 13.47
C TYR A 326 -10.53 10.83 12.14
N ILE A 327 -9.93 11.95 11.73
CA ILE A 327 -9.13 12.02 10.50
C ILE A 327 -7.91 11.11 10.61
N ALA A 328 -7.18 11.16 11.74
CA ALA A 328 -6.06 10.25 11.98
C ALA A 328 -6.48 8.77 11.95
N GLU A 329 -7.66 8.42 12.49
CA GLU A 329 -8.18 7.05 12.43
C GLU A 329 -8.55 6.61 11.01
N VAL A 330 -9.14 7.48 10.18
CA VAL A 330 -9.44 7.16 8.77
C VAL A 330 -8.16 7.02 7.95
N ILE A 331 -7.14 7.87 8.18
CA ILE A 331 -5.82 7.73 7.53
C ILE A 331 -5.22 6.35 7.85
N ARG A 332 -5.20 5.97 9.14
CA ARG A 332 -4.69 4.66 9.57
C ARG A 332 -5.49 3.51 8.98
N PHE A 333 -6.81 3.64 8.92
CA PHE A 333 -7.66 2.64 8.27
C PHE A 333 -7.25 2.42 6.81
N VAL A 334 -7.20 3.50 6.02
CA VAL A 334 -6.89 3.42 4.59
C VAL A 334 -5.49 2.87 4.36
N ILE A 335 -4.49 3.30 5.15
CA ILE A 335 -3.12 2.77 5.05
C ILE A 335 -3.06 1.28 5.35
N HIS A 336 -3.72 0.82 6.41
CA HIS A 336 -3.74 -0.60 6.75
C HIS A 336 -4.38 -1.43 5.64
N GLN A 337 -5.54 -1.03 5.13
CA GLN A 337 -6.23 -1.77 4.06
C GLN A 337 -5.46 -1.73 2.74
N THR A 338 -4.85 -0.59 2.39
CA THR A 338 -4.03 -0.43 1.18
C THR A 338 -2.78 -1.32 1.20
N ASP A 339 -2.08 -1.38 2.34
CA ASP A 339 -0.94 -2.28 2.52
C ASP A 339 -1.39 -3.75 2.41
N LEU A 340 -2.46 -4.10 3.13
CA LEU A 340 -3.02 -5.44 3.19
C LEU A 340 -3.46 -5.96 1.83
N ALA A 341 -3.71 -5.11 0.82
CA ALA A 341 -4.15 -5.54 -0.50
C ALA A 341 -3.26 -6.63 -1.13
N GLN A 342 -1.94 -6.57 -0.93
CA GLN A 342 -1.02 -7.58 -1.47
C GLN A 342 0.29 -7.68 -0.66
N PRO A 343 0.79 -8.89 -0.34
CA PRO A 343 2.06 -9.06 0.35
C PRO A 343 3.28 -8.61 -0.46
N TYR A 344 4.32 -8.16 0.25
CA TYR A 344 5.61 -7.81 -0.36
C TYR A 344 6.73 -7.80 0.68
N ILE A 345 7.98 -7.73 0.22
CA ILE A 345 9.16 -7.77 1.09
C ILE A 345 10.02 -6.54 0.84
N ARG A 346 10.43 -5.86 1.93
CA ARG A 346 11.36 -4.72 1.86
C ARG A 346 12.65 -5.03 2.61
N TRP A 347 13.75 -4.60 2.00
CA TRP A 347 15.05 -4.56 2.65
C TRP A 347 15.11 -3.40 3.65
N VAL A 348 15.51 -3.71 4.88
CA VAL A 348 15.81 -2.72 5.92
C VAL A 348 17.29 -2.40 5.91
N TYR A 349 18.13 -3.41 5.70
CA TYR A 349 19.58 -3.26 5.70
C TYR A 349 20.26 -4.41 4.92
N PRO A 350 21.41 -4.14 4.27
CA PRO A 350 21.89 -2.82 3.91
C PRO A 350 21.09 -2.24 2.73
N SER A 351 21.36 -1.00 2.34
CA SER A 351 20.76 -0.42 1.14
C SER A 351 21.22 -1.15 -0.12
N ASN A 352 20.41 -1.15 -1.18
CA ASN A 352 20.82 -1.75 -2.44
C ASN A 352 22.02 -1.01 -3.06
N ASN A 353 22.94 -1.77 -3.67
CA ASN A 353 24.25 -1.32 -4.17
C ASN A 353 25.14 -0.69 -3.08
N SER A 354 25.00 -1.16 -1.84
CA SER A 354 25.87 -0.75 -0.74
C SER A 354 27.18 -1.56 -0.70
N PHE A 355 28.10 -1.10 0.14
CA PHE A 355 29.40 -1.74 0.35
C PHE A 355 29.47 -2.37 1.72
N ALA A 356 30.03 -3.58 1.81
CA ALA A 356 30.34 -4.28 3.03
C ALA A 356 31.83 -4.66 3.08
N THR A 357 32.39 -4.71 4.29
CA THR A 357 33.74 -5.20 4.58
C THR A 357 33.63 -6.28 5.65
N GLY A 358 34.10 -7.49 5.37
CA GLY A 358 33.93 -8.64 6.27
C GLY A 358 32.52 -9.22 6.21
N GLU A 359 31.96 -9.66 7.35
CA GLU A 359 30.65 -10.33 7.40
C GLU A 359 29.51 -9.47 6.82
N VAL A 360 28.71 -10.05 5.92
CA VAL A 360 27.47 -9.41 5.44
C VAL A 360 26.31 -9.81 6.33
N THR A 361 25.59 -8.82 6.85
CA THR A 361 24.31 -9.02 7.53
C THR A 361 23.21 -8.36 6.71
N VAL A 362 22.16 -9.13 6.41
CA VAL A 362 20.96 -8.61 5.74
C VAL A 362 19.78 -8.60 6.70
N LYS A 363 18.92 -7.59 6.55
CA LYS A 363 17.70 -7.42 7.33
C LYS A 363 16.53 -7.08 6.42
N TRP A 364 15.40 -7.73 6.63
CA TRP A 364 14.19 -7.54 5.82
C TRP A 364 12.92 -7.61 6.66
N GLN A 365 11.82 -7.14 6.07
CA GLN A 365 10.48 -7.17 6.66
C GLN A 365 9.46 -7.64 5.64
N VAL A 366 8.44 -8.35 6.11
CA VAL A 366 7.32 -8.88 5.30
C VAL A 366 6.09 -8.01 5.57
N TYR A 367 5.51 -7.43 4.54
CA TYR A 367 4.38 -6.50 4.59
C TYR A 367 3.12 -7.11 3.95
N GLY A 368 1.97 -6.43 4.07
CA GLY A 368 0.75 -6.74 3.34
C GLY A 368 0.07 -8.08 3.68
N CYS A 369 0.37 -8.64 4.85
CA CYS A 369 -0.15 -9.93 5.30
C CYS A 369 -0.45 -9.92 6.81
N LEU A 370 -1.19 -10.92 7.27
CA LEU A 370 -1.50 -11.08 8.68
C LEU A 370 -0.44 -11.90 9.43
N VAL A 371 0.12 -12.91 8.74
CA VAL A 371 1.17 -13.77 9.28
C VAL A 371 2.20 -14.11 8.20
N ALA A 372 3.48 -14.06 8.57
CA ALA A 372 4.57 -14.62 7.78
C ALA A 372 4.86 -16.05 8.25
N ASP A 373 4.26 -17.04 7.59
CA ASP A 373 4.40 -18.45 7.95
C ASP A 373 5.86 -18.91 7.86
N GLU A 374 6.53 -18.48 6.79
CA GLU A 374 7.90 -18.87 6.51
C GLU A 374 8.63 -17.77 5.75
N THR A 375 9.87 -17.45 6.13
CA THR A 375 10.72 -16.53 5.39
C THR A 375 12.18 -16.93 5.45
N TYR A 376 12.94 -16.61 4.40
CA TYR A 376 14.38 -16.87 4.31
C TYR A 376 15.00 -15.98 3.25
N VAL A 377 16.32 -15.89 3.22
CA VAL A 377 17.04 -15.33 2.07
C VAL A 377 17.68 -16.43 1.25
N ALA A 378 17.75 -16.24 -0.05
CA ALA A 378 18.69 -16.94 -0.91
C ALA A 378 19.72 -15.95 -1.40
N TYR A 379 20.98 -16.37 -1.49
CA TYR A 379 22.08 -15.52 -1.95
C TYR A 379 22.99 -16.21 -2.97
N SER A 380 23.64 -15.42 -3.82
CA SER A 380 24.65 -15.87 -4.78
C SER A 380 25.81 -14.87 -4.82
N PHE A 381 27.00 -15.37 -5.12
CA PHE A 381 28.22 -14.58 -5.34
C PHE A 381 28.51 -14.35 -6.82
N SER A 382 27.59 -14.78 -7.70
CA SER A 382 27.70 -14.58 -9.14
C SER A 382 26.48 -13.82 -9.64
N LYS A 383 26.69 -12.96 -10.64
CA LYS A 383 25.60 -12.22 -11.29
C LYS A 383 24.67 -13.14 -12.09
N ASN A 384 25.15 -14.34 -12.43
CA ASN A 384 24.35 -15.35 -13.11
C ASN A 384 23.45 -15.99 -12.04
N LEU A 385 22.16 -15.63 -12.02
CA LEU A 385 21.15 -16.00 -11.02
C LEU A 385 20.79 -17.51 -11.01
N SER A 386 21.75 -18.40 -11.23
CA SER A 386 21.60 -19.85 -11.41
C SER A 386 22.12 -20.70 -10.25
N ASP A 387 22.86 -20.11 -9.30
CA ASP A 387 23.58 -20.79 -8.22
C ASP A 387 23.21 -20.25 -6.82
N TRP A 388 21.91 -20.11 -6.56
CA TRP A 388 21.42 -19.62 -5.27
C TRP A 388 21.66 -20.61 -4.13
N ILE A 389 22.30 -20.12 -3.06
CA ILE A 389 22.42 -20.80 -1.78
C ILE A 389 21.24 -20.35 -0.91
N GLU A 390 20.44 -21.31 -0.44
CA GLU A 390 19.38 -21.01 0.52
C GLU A 390 19.98 -20.81 1.91
N GLY A 391 19.60 -19.69 2.53
CA GLY A 391 19.87 -19.38 3.92
C GLY A 391 18.97 -20.15 4.89
N LYS A 392 18.96 -19.70 6.13
CA LYS A 392 18.14 -20.30 7.19
C LYS A 392 16.65 -20.06 6.91
N ARG A 393 15.86 -21.13 6.95
CA ARG A 393 14.40 -21.03 7.00
C ARG A 393 13.95 -20.58 8.39
N HIS A 394 13.15 -19.52 8.42
CA HIS A 394 12.49 -19.01 9.61
C HIS A 394 10.99 -19.29 9.50
N ASP A 395 10.45 -20.12 10.39
CA ASP A 395 9.06 -20.59 10.38
C ASP A 395 8.38 -20.44 11.75
N ASP A 396 8.88 -19.51 12.57
CA ASP A 396 8.47 -19.30 13.98
C ASP A 396 6.96 -19.07 14.15
N TYR A 397 6.27 -18.61 13.10
CA TYR A 397 4.85 -18.25 13.10
C TYR A 397 3.99 -19.16 12.20
N ASN A 398 4.55 -20.22 11.64
CA ASN A 398 3.82 -21.15 10.78
C ASN A 398 2.58 -21.72 11.48
N GLY A 399 1.40 -21.53 10.88
CA GLY A 399 0.13 -21.95 11.46
C GLY A 399 -0.38 -21.06 12.60
N SER A 400 0.23 -19.90 12.83
CA SER A 400 -0.32 -18.86 13.70
C SER A 400 -1.33 -18.00 12.94
N TYR A 401 -2.26 -17.35 13.65
CA TYR A 401 -3.16 -16.37 13.04
C TYR A 401 -2.46 -15.02 12.80
N THR A 402 -1.49 -14.65 13.63
CA THR A 402 -0.72 -13.41 13.51
C THR A 402 0.75 -13.64 13.79
N GLY A 403 1.60 -12.80 13.21
CA GLY A 403 3.00 -12.69 13.63
C GLY A 403 3.99 -12.70 12.47
N GLY A 404 5.22 -12.28 12.76
CA GLY A 404 6.32 -12.32 11.79
C GLY A 404 6.28 -11.22 10.72
N THR A 405 5.36 -10.26 10.84
CA THR A 405 5.12 -9.21 9.83
C THR A 405 5.67 -7.84 10.27
N TYR A 406 5.72 -6.91 9.33
CA TYR A 406 6.01 -5.49 9.59
C TYR A 406 5.09 -4.92 10.66
N TRP A 407 3.80 -5.29 10.65
CA TRP A 407 2.81 -4.84 11.60
C TRP A 407 3.10 -5.25 13.04
N ASP A 408 3.86 -6.33 13.23
CA ASP A 408 4.32 -6.79 14.53
C ASP A 408 5.67 -6.15 14.95
N GLY A 409 6.19 -5.21 14.16
CA GLY A 409 7.53 -4.64 14.34
C GLY A 409 8.66 -5.63 14.05
N LYS A 410 8.36 -6.78 13.41
CA LYS A 410 9.36 -7.82 13.16
C LYS A 410 10.34 -7.35 12.09
N VAL A 411 11.63 -7.47 12.39
CA VAL A 411 12.73 -7.39 11.43
C VAL A 411 13.43 -8.75 11.44
N TRP A 412 13.45 -9.40 10.28
CA TRP A 412 14.21 -10.63 10.07
C TRP A 412 15.65 -10.29 9.76
N GLU A 413 16.59 -11.12 10.20
CA GLU A 413 18.03 -10.88 10.07
C GLU A 413 18.75 -12.18 9.80
N GLU A 414 19.69 -12.15 8.85
CA GLU A 414 20.57 -13.26 8.55
C GLU A 414 21.98 -12.77 8.23
N LYS A 415 22.99 -13.54 8.67
CA LYS A 415 24.39 -13.34 8.30
C LYS A 415 24.73 -14.22 7.12
N ILE A 416 25.27 -13.61 6.07
CA ILE A 416 25.71 -14.30 4.87
C ILE A 416 27.21 -14.60 5.02
N PRO A 417 27.62 -15.88 5.05
CA PRO A 417 29.02 -16.25 5.06
C PRO A 417 29.64 -15.94 3.70
N LEU A 418 30.72 -15.16 3.70
CA LEU A 418 31.43 -14.81 2.48
C LEU A 418 32.55 -15.81 2.18
N PRO A 419 32.62 -16.38 0.98
CA PRO A 419 33.84 -16.98 0.45
C PRO A 419 34.99 -15.96 0.48
N GLU A 420 36.23 -16.45 0.66
CA GLU A 420 37.43 -15.60 0.66
C GLU A 420 37.54 -14.72 -0.59
N ASN A 421 37.02 -15.19 -1.72
CA ASN A 421 37.10 -14.54 -3.02
C ASN A 421 35.83 -13.81 -3.48
N ALA A 422 34.85 -13.59 -2.60
CA ALA A 422 33.62 -12.91 -2.97
C ALA A 422 33.84 -11.39 -3.19
N THR A 423 33.48 -10.90 -4.37
CA THR A 423 33.47 -9.45 -4.70
C THR A 423 32.06 -8.86 -4.62
N ASP A 424 31.04 -9.68 -4.79
CA ASP A 424 29.64 -9.26 -4.84
C ASP A 424 28.77 -10.30 -4.15
N VAL A 425 27.66 -9.84 -3.58
CA VAL A 425 26.60 -10.68 -3.03
C VAL A 425 25.27 -10.17 -3.57
N TYR A 426 24.55 -11.07 -4.23
CA TYR A 426 23.18 -10.87 -4.66
C TYR A 426 22.26 -11.64 -3.71
N VAL A 427 21.21 -11.00 -3.20
CA VAL A 427 20.32 -11.58 -2.19
C VAL A 427 18.87 -11.35 -2.59
N VAL A 428 18.04 -12.37 -2.43
CA VAL A 428 16.58 -12.28 -2.55
C VAL A 428 15.96 -12.86 -1.29
N ALA A 429 15.09 -12.10 -0.63
CA ALA A 429 14.27 -12.60 0.45
C ALA A 429 12.98 -13.22 -0.11
N TYR A 430 12.55 -14.31 0.51
CA TYR A 430 11.35 -15.06 0.18
C TYR A 430 10.43 -15.08 1.40
N ALA A 431 9.12 -15.02 1.17
CA ALA A 431 8.13 -15.18 2.21
C ALA A 431 6.91 -15.97 1.72
N LYS A 432 6.42 -16.87 2.57
CA LYS A 432 5.11 -17.51 2.47
C LYS A 432 4.25 -16.95 3.60
N VAL A 433 3.00 -16.62 3.27
CA VAL A 433 2.15 -15.81 4.15
C VAL A 433 0.72 -16.34 4.19
N ASP A 434 0.02 -16.02 5.28
CA ASP A 434 -1.42 -16.21 5.45
C ASP A 434 -1.92 -17.66 5.25
N GLY A 435 -1.04 -18.66 5.38
CA GLY A 435 -1.30 -20.06 5.05
C GLY A 435 -2.38 -20.73 5.90
N ILE A 436 -2.65 -20.26 7.11
CA ILE A 436 -3.75 -20.73 7.95
C ILE A 436 -5.12 -20.35 7.38
N TYR A 437 -5.20 -19.26 6.62
CA TYR A 437 -6.46 -18.66 6.17
C TYR A 437 -7.07 -19.33 4.94
N LYS A 438 -6.35 -20.27 4.31
CA LYS A 438 -6.93 -21.16 3.31
C LYS A 438 -8.03 -22.09 3.88
N ASN A 439 -8.06 -22.25 5.20
CA ASN A 439 -9.03 -23.12 5.86
C ASN A 439 -10.33 -22.35 6.09
N VAL A 440 -11.44 -22.85 5.54
CA VAL A 440 -12.75 -22.21 5.66
C VAL A 440 -13.57 -22.78 6.81
N VAL A 441 -14.42 -21.94 7.40
CA VAL A 441 -15.46 -22.36 8.34
C VAL A 441 -16.57 -23.10 7.58
N ALA A 442 -17.17 -24.12 8.21
CA ALA A 442 -18.33 -24.86 7.68
C ALA A 442 -18.21 -25.31 6.20
N PRO A 443 -17.17 -26.08 5.83
CA PRO A 443 -16.95 -26.49 4.43
C PRO A 443 -18.07 -27.37 3.83
N SER A 444 -18.90 -27.99 4.68
CA SER A 444 -20.10 -28.70 4.24
C SER A 444 -21.21 -27.79 3.70
N ILE A 445 -21.10 -26.48 3.95
CA ILE A 445 -22.04 -25.46 3.48
C ILE A 445 -21.39 -24.70 2.32
N TYR A 446 -20.21 -24.11 2.55
CA TYR A 446 -19.59 -23.19 1.59
C TYR A 446 -18.63 -23.88 0.58
N GLY A 447 -18.32 -25.17 0.77
CA GLY A 447 -17.23 -25.82 0.04
C GLY A 447 -15.88 -25.61 0.70
N ASN A 448 -14.78 -25.91 -0.02
CA ASN A 448 -13.42 -25.96 0.58
C ASN A 448 -12.54 -24.76 0.25
N ASN A 449 -13.01 -23.84 -0.59
CA ASN A 449 -12.20 -22.72 -1.10
C ASN A 449 -12.63 -21.42 -0.43
N SER A 450 -11.69 -20.48 -0.35
CA SER A 450 -11.95 -19.15 0.16
C SER A 450 -12.83 -18.37 -0.83
N TYR A 451 -13.73 -17.54 -0.31
CA TYR A 451 -14.46 -16.59 -1.15
C TYR A 451 -13.60 -15.33 -1.40
N LEU A 452 -12.63 -15.05 -0.53
CA LEU A 452 -11.71 -13.94 -0.67
C LEU A 452 -10.65 -14.19 -1.74
N ARG A 453 -10.70 -13.39 -2.80
CA ARG A 453 -9.64 -13.28 -3.83
C ARG A 453 -8.25 -13.13 -3.21
N ILE A 454 -8.12 -12.28 -2.18
CA ILE A 454 -6.84 -12.04 -1.53
C ILE A 454 -6.25 -13.29 -0.87
N ILE A 455 -7.08 -14.22 -0.37
CA ILE A 455 -6.61 -15.46 0.25
C ILE A 455 -6.20 -16.46 -0.81
N GLU A 456 -7.01 -16.60 -1.86
CA GLU A 456 -6.69 -17.45 -3.00
C GLU A 456 -5.37 -17.02 -3.67
N GLU A 457 -5.17 -15.71 -3.87
CA GLU A 457 -3.91 -15.14 -4.40
C GLU A 457 -2.69 -15.53 -3.55
N ARG A 458 -2.82 -15.63 -2.23
CA ARG A 458 -1.69 -15.87 -1.31
C ARG A 458 -1.44 -17.34 -1.05
N THR A 459 -2.47 -18.17 -1.12
CA THR A 459 -2.45 -19.52 -0.55
C THR A 459 -2.75 -20.64 -1.54
N ASN A 460 -3.20 -20.30 -2.76
CA ASN A 460 -3.52 -21.28 -3.80
C ASN A 460 -2.71 -21.06 -5.07
N LYS A 461 -1.61 -21.81 -5.26
CA LYS A 461 -0.73 -21.72 -6.45
C LYS A 461 -1.43 -21.96 -7.81
N SER A 462 -2.62 -22.55 -7.80
CA SER A 462 -3.37 -22.89 -9.01
C SER A 462 -4.49 -21.89 -9.29
N TYR A 463 -4.66 -20.89 -8.41
CA TYR A 463 -5.62 -19.83 -8.59
C TYR A 463 -5.22 -18.93 -9.76
N VAL A 464 -6.18 -18.69 -10.65
CA VAL A 464 -6.09 -17.71 -11.73
C VAL A 464 -7.47 -17.07 -11.87
N GLU A 465 -7.50 -15.75 -11.85
CA GLU A 465 -8.69 -14.95 -12.11
C GLU A 465 -8.33 -13.91 -13.15
N ALA A 466 -9.11 -13.82 -14.23
CA ALA A 466 -8.92 -12.83 -15.28
C ALA A 466 -10.17 -11.96 -15.35
N LEU A 467 -10.00 -10.67 -15.03
CA LEU A 467 -11.09 -9.70 -14.99
C LEU A 467 -10.92 -8.70 -16.13
N ASN A 468 -12.01 -8.36 -16.80
CA ASN A 468 -12.02 -7.32 -17.82
C ASN A 468 -12.27 -5.97 -17.13
N THR A 469 -11.20 -5.30 -16.72
CA THR A 469 -11.24 -4.04 -15.97
C THR A 469 -11.24 -2.82 -16.89
N SER A 470 -11.47 -1.64 -16.33
CA SER A 470 -11.32 -0.35 -17.04
C SER A 470 -9.93 -0.14 -17.61
N ASP A 471 -8.92 -0.75 -17.00
CA ASP A 471 -7.50 -0.60 -17.33
C ASP A 471 -6.97 -1.73 -18.24
N GLY A 472 -7.84 -2.67 -18.60
CA GLY A 472 -7.55 -3.78 -19.51
C GLY A 472 -7.90 -5.13 -18.88
N ILE A 473 -7.33 -6.21 -19.42
CA ILE A 473 -7.49 -7.53 -18.79
C ILE A 473 -6.47 -7.63 -17.66
N GLU A 474 -6.94 -7.63 -16.41
CA GLU A 474 -6.10 -7.90 -15.26
C GLU A 474 -6.14 -9.39 -14.92
N VAL A 475 -4.95 -9.97 -14.71
CA VAL A 475 -4.81 -11.38 -14.33
C VAL A 475 -4.20 -11.48 -12.94
N ILE A 476 -4.96 -12.07 -12.03
CA ILE A 476 -4.55 -12.36 -10.66
C ILE A 476 -4.15 -13.81 -10.59
N GLU A 477 -2.88 -14.06 -10.30
CA GLU A 477 -2.31 -15.41 -10.20
C GLU A 477 -1.93 -15.71 -8.76
N GLY A 478 -2.27 -16.92 -8.31
CA GLY A 478 -1.90 -17.40 -6.99
C GLY A 478 -0.41 -17.65 -6.83
N ARG A 479 0.16 -17.12 -5.75
CA ARG A 479 1.60 -17.14 -5.44
C ARG A 479 1.83 -17.55 -3.99
N LEU A 480 2.42 -18.72 -3.79
CA LEU A 480 2.80 -19.19 -2.45
C LEU A 480 4.06 -18.49 -1.91
N TRP A 481 4.95 -18.05 -2.80
CA TRP A 481 6.22 -17.44 -2.44
C TRP A 481 6.32 -16.04 -3.01
N TRP A 482 6.28 -15.07 -2.10
CA TRP A 482 6.54 -13.66 -2.37
C TRP A 482 8.05 -13.42 -2.33
N LYS A 483 8.54 -12.53 -3.18
CA LYS A 483 9.97 -12.27 -3.34
C LYS A 483 10.27 -10.78 -3.21
N SER A 484 11.38 -10.45 -2.56
CA SER A 484 11.91 -9.10 -2.59
C SER A 484 12.50 -8.76 -3.97
N PRO A 485 12.70 -7.47 -4.28
CA PRO A 485 13.69 -7.08 -5.28
C PRO A 485 15.07 -7.67 -4.94
N VAL A 486 15.90 -7.90 -5.96
CA VAL A 486 17.29 -8.35 -5.75
C VAL A 486 18.06 -7.24 -5.03
N LEU A 487 18.63 -7.58 -3.88
CA LEU A 487 19.60 -6.76 -3.17
C LEU A 487 21.00 -7.11 -3.67
N HIS A 488 21.76 -6.10 -4.03
CA HIS A 488 23.15 -6.22 -4.45
C HIS A 488 24.06 -5.51 -3.44
N ILE A 489 25.09 -6.21 -2.99
CA ILE A 489 26.06 -5.73 -2.01
C ILE A 489 27.46 -5.98 -2.58
N LYS A 490 28.27 -4.93 -2.67
CA LYS A 490 29.69 -5.02 -3.07
C LYS A 490 30.55 -5.34 -1.84
N ILE A 491 31.46 -6.29 -1.99
CA ILE A 491 32.39 -6.74 -0.94
C ILE A 491 33.77 -6.16 -1.26
N GLY A 492 34.25 -5.24 -0.44
CA GLY A 492 35.47 -4.50 -0.75
C GLY A 492 35.30 -3.53 -1.93
N GLY A 493 36.40 -3.13 -2.59
CA GLY A 493 36.33 -2.32 -3.83
C GLY A 493 36.37 -0.80 -3.70
N ILE A 494 36.11 -0.13 -4.83
CA ILE A 494 36.06 1.33 -4.99
C ILE A 494 34.85 1.86 -4.22
N SER A 495 35.10 2.44 -3.05
CA SER A 495 34.07 3.03 -2.19
C SER A 495 33.68 4.46 -2.58
N LYS A 496 34.57 5.13 -3.31
CA LYS A 496 34.39 6.48 -3.85
C LYS A 496 35.19 6.59 -5.14
N PRO A 497 34.63 7.11 -6.25
CA PRO A 497 33.26 7.60 -6.41
C PRO A 497 32.21 6.48 -6.34
N ARG A 498 31.00 6.81 -5.88
CA ARG A 498 29.85 5.90 -6.03
C ARG A 498 29.31 5.92 -7.45
N GLU A 499 28.75 4.80 -7.86
CA GLU A 499 28.09 4.65 -9.16
C GLU A 499 26.79 5.46 -9.23
N GLY A 500 26.61 6.23 -10.30
CA GLY A 500 25.42 7.05 -10.53
C GLY A 500 25.32 8.25 -9.60
N TYR A 501 26.43 8.93 -9.30
CA TYR A 501 26.44 10.16 -8.50
C TYR A 501 27.13 11.33 -9.20
N LEU A 502 26.71 12.56 -8.85
CA LEU A 502 27.41 13.79 -9.20
C LEU A 502 28.36 14.19 -8.07
N TYR A 503 29.63 14.35 -8.39
CA TYR A 503 30.65 14.90 -7.50
C TYR A 503 31.17 16.25 -8.01
N LEU A 504 31.25 17.23 -7.11
CA LEU A 504 31.86 18.54 -7.38
C LEU A 504 32.98 18.80 -6.38
N MET A 505 34.22 18.93 -6.87
CA MET A 505 35.44 19.13 -6.07
C MET A 505 35.57 18.10 -4.93
N GLY A 506 35.29 16.85 -5.24
CA GLY A 506 35.35 15.72 -4.29
C GLY A 506 34.17 15.62 -3.31
N LYS A 507 33.19 16.53 -3.38
CA LYS A 507 31.97 16.49 -2.57
C LYS A 507 30.82 15.84 -3.34
N GLU A 508 30.15 14.88 -2.71
CA GLU A 508 28.92 14.28 -3.23
C GLU A 508 27.79 15.32 -3.24
N ILE A 509 27.11 15.48 -4.38
CA ILE A 509 26.06 16.48 -4.57
C ILE A 509 24.68 15.84 -4.63
N MET A 510 24.49 14.87 -5.52
CA MET A 510 23.22 14.17 -5.70
C MET A 510 23.40 12.86 -6.47
N ARG A 511 22.42 11.96 -6.33
CA ARG A 511 22.31 10.75 -7.16
C ARG A 511 21.78 11.12 -8.56
N LEU A 512 22.23 10.38 -9.57
CA LEU A 512 21.88 10.50 -10.98
C LEU A 512 21.23 9.21 -11.47
N PRO A 513 20.32 9.27 -12.47
CA PRO A 513 19.73 8.09 -13.12
C PRO A 513 20.67 7.40 -14.12
N GLY A 514 21.89 7.92 -14.32
CA GLY A 514 22.86 7.44 -15.31
C GLY A 514 24.25 7.23 -14.74
N LYS A 515 25.29 7.43 -15.55
CA LYS A 515 26.70 7.26 -15.14
C LYS A 515 27.13 8.30 -14.09
N THR A 516 28.14 7.96 -13.29
CA THR A 516 28.79 8.90 -12.37
C THR A 516 29.41 10.07 -13.14
N ILE A 517 29.26 11.29 -12.60
CA ILE A 517 29.86 12.51 -13.15
C ILE A 517 30.79 13.12 -12.09
N ILE A 518 32.04 13.38 -12.46
CA ILE A 518 33.06 13.95 -11.56
C ILE A 518 33.55 15.27 -12.14
N ILE A 519 33.32 16.37 -11.41
CA ILE A 519 33.75 17.71 -11.79
C ILE A 519 34.76 18.22 -10.78
N GLY A 520 36.00 18.45 -11.21
CA GLY A 520 37.09 18.90 -10.34
C GLY A 520 37.78 17.78 -9.55
N LYS A 521 38.84 18.14 -8.83
CA LYS A 521 39.73 17.19 -8.14
C LYS A 521 38.98 16.32 -7.15
N MET A 522 39.32 15.03 -7.12
CA MET A 522 38.67 14.02 -6.29
C MET A 522 39.62 12.85 -6.07
N ASN A 523 39.53 12.20 -4.91
CA ASN A 523 40.19 10.93 -4.65
C ASN A 523 39.24 9.78 -5.01
N VAL A 524 39.78 8.79 -5.72
CA VAL A 524 39.26 7.43 -5.72
C VAL A 524 39.72 6.80 -4.40
N GLU A 525 38.79 6.22 -3.65
CA GLU A 525 39.06 5.60 -2.35
C GLU A 525 38.60 4.14 -2.38
N VAL A 526 39.48 3.21 -2.03
CA VAL A 526 39.20 1.78 -1.99
C VAL A 526 39.09 1.33 -0.53
N LYS A 527 38.03 0.57 -0.21
CA LYS A 527 37.79 0.01 1.12
C LYS A 527 38.04 -1.49 1.15
N GLY A 528 38.58 -1.95 2.28
CA GLY A 528 38.97 -3.34 2.53
C GLY A 528 40.37 -3.38 3.13
N GLU A 529 40.84 -4.58 3.46
CA GLU A 529 42.21 -4.85 3.90
C GLU A 529 42.92 -5.63 2.79
N TYR A 530 43.97 -5.03 2.23
CA TYR A 530 44.70 -5.56 1.07
C TYR A 530 46.21 -5.41 1.27
N ASP A 531 47.03 -6.23 0.62
CA ASP A 531 48.48 -6.01 0.61
C ASP A 531 48.86 -4.77 -0.18
N LYS A 532 48.14 -4.52 -1.28
CA LYS A 532 48.22 -3.30 -2.08
C LYS A 532 46.98 -3.13 -2.95
N VAL A 533 46.77 -1.91 -3.43
CA VAL A 533 45.78 -1.55 -4.42
C VAL A 533 46.44 -0.84 -5.59
N GLU A 534 46.25 -1.36 -6.79
CA GLU A 534 46.67 -0.75 -8.04
C GLU A 534 45.48 -0.06 -8.70
N PHE A 535 45.58 1.24 -8.93
CA PHE A 535 44.57 2.04 -9.60
C PHE A 535 44.94 2.20 -11.07
N TYR A 536 43.96 1.98 -11.94
CA TYR A 536 44.06 2.17 -13.38
C TYR A 536 43.00 3.16 -13.87
N LEU A 537 43.35 3.88 -14.92
CA LEU A 537 42.44 4.71 -15.70
C LEU A 537 42.55 4.27 -17.17
N ASP A 538 41.45 3.80 -17.76
CA ASP A 538 41.41 3.29 -19.13
C ASP A 538 42.48 2.22 -19.43
N ASN A 539 42.63 1.24 -18.53
CA ASN A 539 43.63 0.17 -18.56
C ASN A 539 45.10 0.62 -18.35
N GLU A 540 45.37 1.90 -18.11
CA GLU A 540 46.71 2.40 -17.78
C GLU A 540 46.89 2.48 -16.25
N LEU A 541 47.96 1.89 -15.72
CA LEU A 541 48.28 1.95 -14.29
C LEU A 541 48.66 3.39 -13.91
N VAL A 542 47.88 4.01 -13.03
CA VAL A 542 48.06 5.41 -12.62
C VAL A 542 48.58 5.55 -11.19
N HIS A 543 48.33 4.57 -10.32
CA HIS A 543 48.80 4.62 -8.93
C HIS A 543 48.89 3.23 -8.31
N VAL A 544 49.77 3.07 -7.33
CA VAL A 544 49.85 1.89 -6.45
C VAL A 544 49.89 2.41 -5.03
N ASP A 545 49.01 1.90 -4.17
CA ASP A 545 48.94 2.24 -2.76
C ASP A 545 49.05 0.96 -1.93
N ASP A 546 50.07 0.87 -1.09
CA ASP A 546 50.38 -0.28 -0.23
C ASP A 546 49.97 -0.04 1.23
N SER A 547 49.26 1.06 1.51
CA SER A 547 48.88 1.42 2.88
C SER A 547 47.46 1.97 2.99
N MET A 548 46.74 1.57 4.04
CA MET A 548 45.42 2.13 4.32
C MET A 548 45.53 3.59 4.83
N PRO A 549 44.63 4.49 4.41
CA PRO A 549 43.53 4.27 3.46
C PRO A 549 44.01 4.29 1.99
N TYR A 550 43.62 3.27 1.21
CA TYR A 550 43.99 3.18 -0.21
C TYR A 550 43.29 4.27 -1.02
N GLN A 551 44.06 5.16 -1.63
CA GLN A 551 43.50 6.27 -2.37
C GLN A 551 44.36 6.75 -3.52
N TRP A 552 43.70 7.20 -4.58
CA TRP A 552 44.35 7.83 -5.72
C TRP A 552 43.65 9.13 -6.08
N GLN A 553 44.38 10.25 -6.12
CA GLN A 553 43.83 11.52 -6.59
C GLN A 553 43.79 11.58 -8.12
N ILE A 554 42.59 11.76 -8.68
CA ILE A 554 42.40 11.98 -10.12
C ILE A 554 43.06 13.31 -10.48
N SER A 555 44.04 13.26 -11.38
CA SER A 555 44.88 14.41 -11.73
C SER A 555 44.46 15.09 -13.03
N ASN A 556 44.21 14.32 -14.10
CA ASN A 556 43.83 14.88 -15.41
C ASN A 556 43.02 13.86 -16.22
N ALA A 557 41.71 14.09 -16.35
CA ALA A 557 40.79 13.19 -17.05
C ALA A 557 39.62 14.01 -17.63
N PHE A 558 39.36 13.86 -18.93
CA PHE A 558 38.31 14.59 -19.64
C PHE A 558 37.54 13.68 -20.59
N GLY A 559 36.25 13.49 -20.30
CA GLY A 559 35.36 12.65 -21.09
C GLY A 559 34.93 11.38 -20.35
N LYS A 560 34.61 10.33 -21.09
CA LYS A 560 34.23 9.03 -20.53
C LYS A 560 35.49 8.24 -20.23
N HIS A 561 35.59 7.73 -19.00
CA HIS A 561 36.72 6.95 -18.52
C HIS A 561 36.25 5.76 -17.69
N GLU A 562 37.08 4.73 -17.63
CA GLU A 562 36.93 3.59 -16.73
C GLU A 562 38.01 3.64 -15.65
N ILE A 563 37.59 3.68 -14.38
CA ILE A 563 38.48 3.49 -13.22
C ILE A 563 38.48 2.01 -12.91
N VAL A 564 39.65 1.40 -12.74
CA VAL A 564 39.78 0.04 -12.23
C VAL A 564 40.68 0.04 -11.00
N ALA A 565 40.27 -0.65 -9.94
CA ALA A 565 41.10 -0.93 -8.77
C ALA A 565 41.39 -2.43 -8.73
N LYS A 566 42.67 -2.80 -8.80
CA LYS A 566 43.13 -4.16 -8.55
C LYS A 566 43.63 -4.28 -7.12
N MET A 567 42.98 -5.11 -6.33
CA MET A 567 43.25 -5.27 -4.89
C MET A 567 43.91 -6.61 -4.67
N TYR A 568 45.05 -6.62 -4.00
CA TYR A 568 45.88 -7.81 -3.82
C TYR A 568 45.73 -8.35 -2.39
N VAL A 569 45.50 -9.65 -2.24
CA VAL A 569 45.51 -10.36 -0.95
C VAL A 569 46.25 -11.67 -1.15
N ASP A 570 47.40 -11.83 -0.50
CA ASP A 570 48.35 -12.91 -0.71
C ASP A 570 48.71 -13.05 -2.21
N ASP A 571 48.38 -14.20 -2.82
CA ASP A 571 48.62 -14.49 -4.24
C ASP A 571 47.38 -14.24 -5.13
N VAL A 572 46.31 -13.65 -4.59
CA VAL A 572 45.02 -13.43 -5.28
C VAL A 572 44.83 -11.96 -5.64
N VAL A 573 44.30 -11.70 -6.83
CA VAL A 573 43.99 -10.36 -7.34
C VAL A 573 42.49 -10.22 -7.57
N TYR A 574 41.88 -9.24 -6.91
CA TYR A 574 40.50 -8.81 -7.11
C TYR A 574 40.46 -7.56 -7.99
N GLU A 575 39.41 -7.39 -8.78
CA GLU A 575 39.24 -6.24 -9.68
C GLU A 575 37.84 -5.65 -9.48
N ASP A 576 37.76 -4.34 -9.23
CA ASP A 576 36.51 -3.56 -9.23
C ASP A 576 36.65 -2.40 -10.20
N ASN A 577 35.59 -2.09 -10.95
CA ASN A 577 35.60 -1.09 -11.99
C ASN A 577 34.40 -0.14 -11.93
N LEU A 578 34.62 1.11 -12.34
CA LEU A 578 33.62 2.17 -12.36
C LEU A 578 33.76 3.02 -13.62
N GLU A 579 32.70 3.08 -14.43
CA GLU A 579 32.62 4.03 -15.53
C GLU A 579 32.15 5.42 -15.04
N ALA A 580 32.90 6.47 -15.39
CA ALA A 580 32.54 7.84 -15.04
C ALA A 580 32.79 8.82 -16.20
N ILE A 581 32.00 9.91 -16.21
CA ILE A 581 32.26 11.08 -17.04
C ILE A 581 33.05 12.09 -16.17
N MET A 582 34.28 12.37 -16.56
CA MET A 582 35.21 13.19 -15.77
C MET A 582 35.49 14.52 -16.46
N PHE A 583 35.56 15.58 -15.65
CA PHE A 583 35.99 16.93 -16.03
C PHE A 583 37.02 17.43 -15.01
N VAL A 584 38.20 16.80 -15.01
CA VAL A 584 39.30 17.07 -14.06
C VAL A 584 40.51 17.59 -14.83
N LYS A 585 41.08 18.70 -14.36
CA LYS A 585 42.23 19.38 -14.96
C LYS A 585 43.38 19.54 -13.97
#